data_AF-A0A961GD67-F1
#
_entry.id   AF-A0A961GD67-F1
#
_cell.length_a   1.000
_cell.length_b   1.000
_cell.length_c   1.000
_cell.angle_alpha   90.00
_cell.angle_beta   90.00
_cell.angle_gamma   90.00
#
_symmetry.space_group_name_H-M   'P 1'
#
loop_
_entity.id
_entity.type
_entity.pdbx_description
1 polymer ?
#
loop_
_entity_poly.entity_id
_entity_poly.type
_entity_poly.pdbx_seq_one_letter_code
_entity_poly.pdbx_strand_id
1 'polypeptide(L)'
;MRYLLGATPRHTVVLLAGMSLRFVGFATQLARALQPAIVVLEDCDLVAEDRGMHPGAKPLLFEVLDAMDGLAADADVTFLLTTNRVEAL
;
A
#
# COMPACT_ATOMS: atom_id res chain seq x y z
N MET A 1 8.55 -12.17 1.64
CA MET A 1 7.14 -12.16 2.10
C MET A 1 6.56 -13.51 2.57
N ARG A 2 6.91 -14.67 1.96
CA ARG A 2 6.35 -15.99 2.33
C ARG A 2 6.29 -16.32 3.83
N TYR A 3 7.33 -15.97 4.60
CA TYR A 3 7.37 -16.20 6.04
C TYR A 3 6.28 -15.42 6.80
N LEU A 4 6.14 -14.12 6.50
CA LEU A 4 5.12 -13.26 7.12
C LEU A 4 3.71 -13.75 6.80
N LEU A 5 3.45 -14.07 5.53
CA LEU A 5 2.13 -14.58 5.09
C LEU A 5 1.79 -15.92 5.75
N GLY A 6 2.78 -16.79 5.94
CA GLY A 6 2.61 -18.06 6.65
C GLY A 6 2.36 -17.87 8.15
N ALA A 7 2.84 -16.78 8.74
CA ALA A 7 2.65 -16.45 10.16
C ALA A 7 1.31 -15.73 10.43
N THR A 8 0.60 -15.25 9.41
CA THR A 8 -0.68 -14.53 9.53
C THR A 8 -1.85 -15.23 8.81
N PRO A 9 -2.14 -16.52 9.09
CA PRO A 9 -3.10 -17.31 8.31
C PRO A 9 -4.56 -16.82 8.40
N ARG A 10 -4.88 -16.00 9.41
CA ARG A 10 -6.22 -15.41 9.56
C ARG A 10 -6.43 -14.10 8.81
N HIS A 11 -5.37 -13.52 8.23
CA HIS A 11 -5.46 -12.24 7.56
C HIS A 11 -5.68 -12.42 6.06
N THR A 12 -6.58 -11.63 5.49
CA THR A 12 -6.64 -11.44 4.05
C THR A 12 -5.45 -10.57 3.63
N VAL A 13 -4.69 -10.98 2.62
CA VAL A 13 -3.53 -10.19 2.16
C VAL A 13 -3.76 -9.70 0.74
N VAL A 14 -3.66 -8.37 0.56
CA VAL A 14 -3.71 -7.70 -0.74
C VAL A 14 -2.32 -7.19 -1.07
N LEU A 15 -1.71 -7.70 -2.14
CA LEU A 15 -0.36 -7.32 -2.56
C LEU A 15 -0.42 -6.44 -3.81
N LEU A 16 0.21 -5.27 -3.73
CA LEU A 16 0.40 -4.34 -4.84
C LEU A 16 1.89 -4.16 -5.08
N ALA A 17 2.32 -4.23 -6.34
CA ALA A 17 3.71 -4.12 -6.76
C ALA A 17 3.79 -3.39 -8.10
N GLY A 18 4.80 -2.51 -8.26
CA GLY A 18 4.99 -1.72 -9.46
C GLY A 18 3.72 -0.97 -9.89
N MET A 19 3.28 -1.17 -11.13
CA MET A 19 2.14 -0.42 -11.69
C MET A 19 0.80 -0.66 -10.99
N SER A 20 0.63 -1.74 -10.21
CA SER A 20 -0.63 -1.99 -9.50
C SER A 20 -0.80 -1.12 -8.24
N LEU A 21 0.26 -0.42 -7.80
CA LEU A 21 0.19 0.52 -6.69
C LEU A 21 -0.85 1.63 -6.90
N ARG A 22 -1.13 2.01 -8.15
CA ARG A 22 -2.21 2.97 -8.51
C ARG A 22 -3.60 2.55 -8.03
N PHE A 23 -3.79 1.28 -7.66
CA PHE A 23 -5.04 0.75 -7.15
C PHE A 23 -5.11 0.76 -5.61
N VAL A 24 -4.20 1.45 -4.91
CA VAL A 24 -4.15 1.49 -3.44
C VAL A 24 -5.47 1.90 -2.79
N GLY A 25 -6.20 2.86 -3.38
CA GLY A 25 -7.51 3.25 -2.88
C GLY A 25 -8.53 2.11 -2.92
N PHE A 26 -8.57 1.35 -4.01
CA PHE A 26 -9.44 0.18 -4.13
C PHE A 26 -9.00 -0.97 -3.22
N ALA A 27 -7.69 -1.25 -3.16
CA ALA A 27 -7.13 -2.25 -2.28
C ALA A 27 -7.46 -1.97 -0.80
N THR A 28 -7.44 -0.70 -0.40
CA THR A 28 -7.77 -0.27 0.95
C THR A 28 -9.25 -0.50 1.27
N GLN A 29 -10.16 -0.17 0.34
CA GLN A 29 -11.59 -0.47 0.50
C GLN A 29 -11.85 -1.98 0.59
N LEU A 30 -11.16 -2.77 -0.24
CA LEU A 30 -11.26 -4.22 -0.21
C LEU A 30 -10.75 -4.79 1.13
N ALA A 31 -9.60 -4.32 1.61
CA ALA A 31 -9.04 -4.73 2.88
C ALA A 31 -9.96 -4.39 4.06
N ARG A 32 -10.60 -3.21 4.03
CA ARG A 32 -11.63 -2.83 5.01
C ARG A 32 -12.82 -3.79 4.99
N ALA A 33 -13.26 -4.25 3.83
CA ALA A 33 -14.38 -5.20 3.74
C ALA A 33 -14.00 -6.62 4.23
N LEU A 34 -12.71 -6.98 4.18
CA LEU A 34 -12.20 -8.33 4.43
C LEU A 34 -11.34 -8.44 5.70
N GLN A 35 -11.53 -7.51 6.64
CA GLN A 35 -10.81 -7.50 7.92
C GLN A 35 -10.94 -8.84 8.68
N PRO A 36 -9.87 -9.32 9.34
CA PRO A 36 -8.56 -8.68 9.48
C PRO A 36 -7.74 -8.78 8.19
N ALA A 37 -7.09 -7.68 7.79
CA ALA A 37 -6.41 -7.62 6.49
C ALA A 37 -5.03 -6.94 6.54
N ILE A 38 -4.17 -7.32 5.59
CA ILE A 38 -2.85 -6.72 5.37
C ILE A 38 -2.79 -6.21 3.93
N VAL A 39 -2.53 -4.92 3.75
CA VAL A 39 -2.22 -4.33 2.45
C VAL A 39 -0.71 -4.22 2.35
N VAL A 40 -0.13 -4.88 1.35
CA VAL A 40 1.30 -4.87 1.10
C VAL A 40 1.61 -4.06 -0.15
N LEU A 41 2.50 -3.08 0.00
CA LEU A 41 2.96 -2.20 -1.07
C LEU A 41 4.44 -2.52 -1.33
N GLU A 42 4.73 -3.15 -2.46
CA GLU A 42 6.09 -3.49 -2.88
C GLU A 42 6.72 -2.43 -3.76
N ASP A 43 8.01 -2.18 -3.52
CA ASP A 43 8.85 -1.26 -4.28
C ASP A 43 8.21 0.14 -4.44
N CYS A 44 7.75 0.71 -3.32
CA CYS A 44 7.06 2.01 -3.28
C CYS A 44 7.90 3.15 -3.87
N ASP A 45 9.23 3.01 -3.82
CA ASP A 45 10.24 3.93 -4.36
C ASP A 45 10.22 4.02 -5.89
N LEU A 46 9.99 2.90 -6.60
CA LEU A 46 10.05 2.86 -8.07
C LEU A 46 8.96 3.70 -8.74
N VAL A 47 7.79 3.82 -8.12
CA VAL A 47 6.66 4.61 -8.67
C VAL A 47 6.70 6.07 -8.20
N ALA A 48 7.49 6.38 -7.15
CA ALA A 48 7.77 7.75 -6.77
C ALA A 48 8.67 8.46 -7.82
N GLU A 49 9.57 7.71 -8.46
CA GLU A 49 10.51 8.22 -9.47
C GLU A 49 9.92 8.30 -10.89
N ASP A 50 9.08 7.33 -11.29
CA ASP A 50 8.49 7.27 -12.65
C ASP A 50 7.57 8.47 -12.96
N ARG A 51 6.97 9.08 -11.93
CA ARG A 51 6.14 10.29 -12.08
C ARG A 51 6.94 11.59 -11.87
N GLY A 52 8.19 11.63 -12.34
CA GLY A 52 9.00 12.84 -12.35
C GLY A 52 8.24 14.06 -12.88
N MET A 53 7.89 14.96 -11.95
CA MET A 53 7.73 16.41 -12.15
C MET A 53 6.77 16.91 -13.24
N HIS A 54 5.70 16.19 -13.59
CA HIS A 54 4.62 16.79 -14.39
C HIS A 54 3.70 17.65 -13.50
N PRO A 55 3.47 18.94 -13.84
CA PRO A 55 2.55 19.79 -13.09
C PRO A 55 1.15 19.16 -13.09
N GLY A 56 0.70 18.65 -11.94
CA GLY A 56 -0.64 18.08 -11.74
C GLY A 56 -0.69 16.56 -11.47
N ALA A 57 0.41 15.82 -11.57
CA ALA A 57 0.43 14.42 -11.14
C ALA A 57 0.57 14.36 -9.61
N LYS A 58 -0.43 13.81 -8.91
CA LYS A 58 -0.30 13.47 -7.49
C LYS A 58 0.75 12.34 -7.38
N PRO A 59 1.86 12.53 -6.66
CA PRO A 59 2.82 11.44 -6.46
C PRO A 59 2.12 10.27 -5.78
N LEU A 60 2.40 9.05 -6.23
CA LEU A 60 1.74 7.84 -5.73
C LEU A 60 1.80 7.76 -4.18
N LEU A 61 2.90 8.21 -3.58
CA LEU A 61 3.04 8.27 -2.13
C LEU A 61 1.89 9.02 -1.46
N PHE A 62 1.42 10.14 -2.02
CA PHE A 62 0.27 10.84 -1.46
C PHE A 62 -1.05 10.09 -1.68
N GLU A 63 -1.20 9.32 -2.76
CA GLU A 63 -2.38 8.45 -2.92
C GLU A 63 -2.41 7.33 -1.87
N VAL A 64 -1.23 6.81 -1.49
CA VAL A 64 -1.07 5.84 -0.40
C VAL A 64 -1.44 6.48 0.94
N LEU A 65 -0.87 7.66 1.25
CA LEU A 65 -1.16 8.37 2.50
C LEU A 65 -2.64 8.74 2.62
N ASP A 66 -3.25 9.28 1.56
CA ASP A 66 -4.69 9.55 1.53
C ASP A 66 -5.54 8.29 1.79
N ALA A 67 -5.14 7.15 1.22
CA ALA A 67 -5.86 5.90 1.41
C ALA A 67 -5.77 5.42 2.86
N MET A 68 -4.60 5.57 3.49
CA MET A 68 -4.38 5.25 4.90
C MET A 68 -5.18 6.18 5.82
N ASP A 69 -5.15 7.48 5.58
CA ASP A 69 -5.90 8.49 6.33
C ASP A 69 -7.43 8.30 6.18
N GLY A 70 -7.87 7.75 5.05
CA GLY A 70 -9.26 7.44 4.78
C GLY A 70 -9.83 6.25 5.56
N LEU A 71 -9.01 5.47 6.26
CA LEU A 71 -9.50 4.38 7.11
C LEU A 71 -9.99 4.93 8.45
N ALA A 72 -11.19 4.50 8.87
CA ALA A 72 -11.65 4.81 10.22
C ALA A 72 -10.74 4.14 11.27
N ALA A 73 -10.54 4.81 12.40
CA ALA A 73 -9.58 4.44 13.43
C ALA A 73 -9.78 3.05 14.07
N ASP A 74 -10.93 2.41 13.83
CA ASP A 74 -11.28 1.06 14.26
C ASP A 74 -10.93 -0.03 13.24
N ALA A 75 -10.30 0.32 12.11
CA ALA A 75 -9.92 -0.63 11.08
C ALA A 75 -8.82 -1.59 11.56
N ASP A 76 -9.09 -2.90 11.52
CA ASP A 76 -8.13 -3.98 11.64
C ASP A 76 -7.45 -4.24 10.27
N VAL A 77 -6.75 -3.21 9.80
CA VAL A 77 -6.00 -3.22 8.53
C VAL A 77 -4.57 -2.78 8.80
N THR A 78 -3.61 -3.66 8.47
CA THR A 78 -2.17 -3.36 8.57
C THR A 78 -1.63 -2.99 7.19
N PHE A 79 -0.84 -1.92 7.10
CA PHE A 79 -0.06 -1.60 5.90
C PHE A 79 1.39 -2.06 6.07
N LEU A 80 1.89 -2.83 5.11
CA LEU A 80 3.29 -3.21 5.01
C LEU A 80 3.89 -2.58 3.76
N LEU A 81 4.81 -1.64 3.94
CA LEU A 81 5.52 -0.99 2.85
C LEU A 81 6.90 -1.61 2.73
N THR A 82 7.33 -1.88 1.51
CA THR A 82 8.71 -2.26 1.22
C THR A 82 9.31 -1.27 0.23
N THR A 83 10.57 -0.96 0.45
CA THR A 83 11.37 -0.04 -0.35
C THR A 83 12.75 -0.63 -0.50
N ASN A 84 13.40 -0.40 -1.63
CA ASN A 84 14.82 -0.69 -1.78
C ASN A 84 15.67 0.56 -1.48
N ARG A 85 15.04 1.74 -1.39
CA ARG A 85 15.66 3.03 -1.08
C ARG A 85 15.04 3.62 0.20
N VAL A 86 15.63 3.29 1.35
CA VAL A 86 15.17 3.80 2.66
C VAL A 86 15.33 5.32 2.78
N GLU A 87 16.27 5.91 2.05
CA GLU A 87 16.53 7.35 2.02
C GLU A 87 15.49 8.19 1.25
N ALA A 88 14.54 7.55 0.55
CA ALA A 88 13.52 8.21 -0.26
C ALA A 88 12.12 8.27 0.39
N LEU A 89 11.97 7.74 1.61
CA LEU A 89 10.75 7.72 2.42
C LEU A 89 10.90 8.61 3.66
#